data_AF-A0A970MSJ5-F1
#
_entry.id   AF-A0A970MSJ5-F1
#
_cell.length_a   1.000
_cell.length_b   1.000
_cell.length_c   1.000
_cell.angle_alpha   90.00
_cell.angle_beta   90.00
_cell.angle_gamma   90.00
#
_symmetry.space_group_name_H-M   'P 1'
#
loop_
_entity.id
_entity.type
_entity.pdbx_description
1 polymer ?
#
loop_
_entity_poly.entity_id
_entity_poly.type
_entity_poly.pdbx_seq_one_letter_code
_entity_poly.pdbx_strand_id
1 'polypeptide(L)'
;MNNKIYIFSEKNSSRLQYICHIIFERFWGVDFEIISSKENIKQSQNIINYSNIAIDKAFQISPHKILFLDKFEKIEHKFYLKDEINYPFATQSGDFPIDPFALTFYFLTLYHDKEVSENIDEHQRVIYDNDIRKILESPIVDLAIKELKVKLLEFGFKFKTKVKSFVFTPTFDIDIAFAHLGKTLSRHFLGSMALALKLDFATLWQRFSTWRAKQADPFDIFDEILNLLDENNIKAYFFALVADKSKFDNNNLYSSKSYSNLLKNLSKKHEIGLHSSYNTLNNNSLIEIEKKRLEDIIEKKVKSNRQHFIRFRSPELWNSLEENGFESDFSVGFYSEWGYRAGTVHTFPAFDIEKNRQLKIDLQPFVFMDGSMSKMYENDNQAIVNHYLKTIAYHKKELEPIKAIWHNHAMARGSAEFDNFEKIIEQHND
;
A
#
# COMPACT_ATOMS: atom_id res chain seq x y z
N MET A 1 -5.15 26.26 -23.21
CA MET A 1 -6.50 25.68 -23.03
C MET A 1 -6.33 24.36 -22.30
N ASN A 2 -6.71 24.29 -21.03
CA ASN A 2 -6.84 23.02 -20.31
C ASN A 2 -8.21 22.47 -20.70
N ASN A 3 -8.21 21.49 -21.60
CA ASN A 3 -9.43 20.97 -22.18
C ASN A 3 -9.98 19.88 -21.28
N LYS A 4 -11.13 20.16 -20.69
CA LYS A 4 -11.93 19.26 -19.85
C LYS A 4 -12.34 17.99 -20.62
N ILE A 5 -12.44 16.86 -19.91
CA ILE A 5 -13.01 15.60 -20.44
C ILE A 5 -14.47 15.49 -20.00
N TYR A 6 -15.36 15.12 -20.92
CA TYR A 6 -16.77 14.90 -20.64
C TYR A 6 -17.08 13.41 -20.74
N ILE A 7 -17.77 12.87 -19.75
CA ILE A 7 -18.18 11.46 -19.71
C ILE A 7 -19.70 11.44 -19.80
N PHE A 8 -20.24 11.02 -20.93
CA PHE A 8 -21.67 10.77 -21.01
C PHE A 8 -22.00 9.43 -20.36
N SER A 9 -22.96 9.43 -19.43
CA SER A 9 -23.53 8.21 -18.84
C SER A 9 -24.98 8.46 -18.46
N GLU A 10 -25.86 7.53 -18.83
CA GLU A 10 -27.29 7.59 -18.50
C GLU A 10 -27.54 7.60 -16.97
N LYS A 11 -26.58 7.10 -16.19
CA LYS A 11 -26.62 7.11 -14.71
C LYS A 11 -25.35 7.73 -14.15
N ASN A 12 -25.51 8.67 -13.22
CA ASN A 12 -24.43 9.28 -12.47
C ASN A 12 -24.34 8.67 -11.05
N SER A 13 -23.74 7.48 -10.94
CA SER A 13 -23.60 6.75 -9.67
C SER A 13 -22.37 7.21 -8.87
N SER A 14 -22.38 6.99 -7.55
CA SER A 14 -21.24 7.29 -6.68
C SER A 14 -19.96 6.56 -7.11
N ARG A 15 -20.08 5.31 -7.59
CA ARG A 15 -18.93 4.51 -8.06
C ARG A 15 -18.31 5.07 -9.33
N LEU A 16 -19.14 5.54 -10.28
CA LEU A 16 -18.67 6.19 -11.50
C LEU A 16 -18.02 7.56 -11.19
N GLN A 17 -18.63 8.36 -10.33
CA GLN A 17 -18.05 9.64 -9.87
C GLN A 17 -16.69 9.43 -9.23
N TYR A 18 -16.60 8.47 -8.30
CA TYR A 18 -15.35 8.10 -7.65
C TYR A 18 -14.27 7.74 -8.67
N ILE A 19 -14.55 6.82 -9.60
CA ILE A 19 -13.50 6.36 -10.50
C ILE A 19 -13.08 7.39 -11.55
N CYS A 20 -14.02 8.22 -12.03
CA CYS A 20 -13.67 9.35 -12.89
C CYS A 20 -12.81 10.38 -12.14
N HIS A 21 -13.12 10.66 -10.87
CA HIS A 21 -12.29 11.53 -10.02
C HIS A 21 -10.87 10.98 -9.85
N ILE A 22 -10.72 9.67 -9.62
CA ILE A 22 -9.41 9.03 -9.54
C ILE A 22 -8.63 9.17 -10.85
N ILE A 23 -9.20 8.72 -11.96
CA ILE A 23 -8.50 8.63 -13.23
C ILE A 23 -8.14 10.03 -13.75
N PHE A 24 -9.13 10.93 -13.84
CA PHE A 24 -8.94 12.21 -14.50
C PHE A 24 -8.27 13.23 -13.58
N GLU A 25 -8.74 13.42 -12.35
CA GLU A 25 -8.20 14.47 -11.48
C GLU A 25 -6.98 14.01 -10.68
N ARG A 26 -7.01 12.82 -10.07
CA ARG A 26 -5.90 12.36 -9.20
C ARG A 26 -4.71 11.83 -10.00
N PHE A 27 -4.95 11.00 -11.02
CA PHE A 27 -3.87 10.39 -11.80
C PHE A 27 -3.41 11.33 -12.93
N TRP A 28 -4.32 11.88 -13.72
CA TRP A 28 -3.94 12.72 -14.87
C TRP A 28 -3.88 14.22 -14.56
N GLY A 29 -4.55 14.71 -13.52
CA GLY A 29 -4.64 16.14 -13.24
C GLY A 29 -5.44 16.94 -14.27
N VAL A 30 -6.44 16.30 -14.90
CA VAL A 30 -7.34 16.83 -15.93
C VAL A 30 -8.74 16.95 -15.36
N ASP A 31 -9.38 18.11 -15.55
CA ASP A 31 -10.76 18.32 -15.11
C ASP A 31 -11.72 17.44 -15.91
N PHE A 32 -12.78 16.96 -15.27
CA PHE A 32 -13.82 16.19 -15.93
C PHE A 32 -15.25 16.63 -15.55
N GLU A 33 -16.24 16.15 -16.30
CA GLU A 33 -17.66 16.29 -15.96
C GLU A 33 -18.45 15.11 -16.50
N ILE A 34 -19.35 14.56 -15.67
CA ILE A 34 -20.29 13.53 -16.08
C ILE A 34 -21.57 14.21 -16.57
N ILE A 35 -21.98 13.92 -17.80
CA ILE A 35 -23.20 14.40 -18.43
C ILE A 35 -24.22 13.26 -18.49
N SER A 36 -25.43 13.49 -17.97
CA SER A 36 -26.51 12.47 -18.01
C SER A 36 -27.65 12.79 -18.97
N SER A 37 -27.64 13.95 -19.63
CA SER A 37 -28.59 14.28 -20.70
C SER A 37 -27.87 14.41 -22.03
N LYS A 38 -28.35 13.70 -23.05
CA LYS A 38 -27.80 13.74 -24.42
C LYS A 38 -27.88 15.15 -25.02
N GLU A 39 -28.88 15.93 -24.63
CA GLU A 39 -29.07 17.32 -25.09
C GLU A 39 -27.94 18.26 -24.66
N ASN A 40 -27.21 17.91 -23.58
CA ASN A 40 -26.13 18.72 -23.04
C ASN A 40 -24.78 18.44 -23.73
N ILE A 41 -24.73 17.49 -24.67
CA ILE A 41 -23.50 17.11 -25.38
C ILE A 41 -23.21 18.11 -26.50
N LYS A 42 -22.01 18.70 -26.50
CA LYS A 42 -21.54 19.56 -27.59
C LYS A 42 -20.47 18.83 -28.40
N GLN A 43 -20.68 18.65 -29.70
CA GLN A 43 -19.79 17.88 -30.58
C GLN A 43 -18.32 18.36 -30.64
N SER A 44 -18.00 19.56 -30.16
CA SER A 44 -16.63 20.09 -30.10
C SER A 44 -15.85 19.67 -28.85
N GLN A 45 -16.46 18.90 -27.96
CA GLN A 45 -15.88 18.48 -26.68
C GLN A 45 -15.15 17.13 -26.77
N ASN A 46 -14.19 16.91 -25.87
CA ASN A 46 -13.58 15.61 -25.60
C ASN A 46 -14.61 14.70 -24.90
N ILE A 47 -15.38 13.90 -25.64
CA ILE A 47 -16.50 13.12 -25.08
C ILE A 47 -16.17 11.63 -25.06
N ILE A 48 -16.14 11.05 -23.86
CA ILE A 48 -16.22 9.60 -23.65
C ILE A 48 -17.69 9.23 -23.51
N ASN A 49 -18.19 8.35 -24.37
CA ASN A 49 -19.51 7.78 -24.25
C ASN A 49 -19.44 6.48 -23.42
N TYR A 50 -19.89 6.56 -22.17
CA TYR A 50 -19.95 5.45 -21.22
C TYR A 50 -21.40 4.96 -21.06
N SER A 51 -22.00 4.52 -22.17
CA SER A 51 -23.39 4.06 -22.25
C SER A 51 -23.56 3.05 -23.38
N ASN A 52 -24.77 2.47 -23.53
CA ASN A 52 -25.08 1.58 -24.65
C ASN A 52 -25.72 2.30 -25.85
N ILE A 53 -25.91 3.62 -25.78
CA ILE A 53 -26.50 4.40 -26.88
C ILE A 53 -25.40 4.92 -27.81
N ALA A 54 -25.70 5.03 -29.11
CA ALA A 54 -24.77 5.62 -30.06
C ALA A 54 -24.72 7.16 -29.94
N ILE A 55 -23.50 7.71 -29.94
CA ILE A 55 -23.22 9.15 -29.92
C ILE A 55 -22.13 9.46 -30.93
N ASP A 56 -22.46 10.30 -31.90
CA ASP A 56 -21.53 10.68 -32.96
C ASP A 56 -20.31 11.42 -32.38
N LYS A 57 -19.12 11.07 -32.88
CA LYS A 57 -17.83 11.69 -32.52
C LYS A 57 -17.48 11.60 -31.03
N ALA A 58 -17.95 10.58 -30.34
CA ALA A 58 -17.56 10.26 -28.97
C ALA A 58 -16.77 8.95 -28.92
N PHE A 59 -15.81 8.86 -27.99
CA PHE A 59 -15.04 7.65 -27.75
C PHE A 59 -15.89 6.67 -26.92
N GLN A 60 -16.24 5.53 -27.50
CA GLN A 60 -17.15 4.55 -26.92
C GLN A 60 -16.45 3.61 -25.95
N ILE A 61 -16.93 3.58 -24.70
CA ILE A 61 -16.58 2.54 -23.72
C ILE A 61 -17.88 1.84 -23.29
N SER A 62 -17.96 0.52 -23.50
CA SER A 62 -19.12 -0.26 -23.11
C SER A 62 -19.12 -0.45 -21.59
N PRO A 63 -20.16 0.02 -20.87
CA PRO A 63 -20.10 0.09 -19.43
C PRO A 63 -20.50 -1.24 -18.76
N HIS A 64 -19.74 -1.64 -17.74
CA HIS A 64 -20.05 -2.80 -16.93
C HIS A 64 -20.96 -2.43 -15.74
N LYS A 65 -21.85 -3.35 -15.35
CA LYS A 65 -22.86 -3.12 -14.30
C LYS A 65 -22.27 -2.76 -12.93
N ILE A 66 -21.02 -3.16 -12.64
CA ILE A 66 -20.37 -2.98 -11.33
C ILE A 66 -20.35 -1.51 -10.87
N LEU A 67 -20.27 -0.55 -11.79
CA LEU A 67 -20.29 0.87 -11.46
C LEU A 67 -21.70 1.39 -11.15
N PHE A 68 -22.75 0.60 -11.34
CA PHE A 68 -24.14 1.01 -11.11
C PHE A 68 -24.85 0.16 -10.06
N LEU A 69 -24.14 -0.71 -9.35
CA LEU A 69 -24.70 -1.50 -8.25
C LEU A 69 -24.78 -0.67 -6.97
N ASP A 70 -25.86 -0.89 -6.21
CA ASP A 70 -26.05 -0.28 -4.89
C ASP A 70 -25.43 -1.10 -3.75
N LYS A 71 -25.07 -2.36 -3.99
CA LYS A 71 -24.45 -3.24 -3.00
C LYS A 71 -23.35 -4.08 -3.65
N PHE A 72 -22.65 -4.85 -2.83
CA PHE A 72 -21.76 -5.86 -3.33
C PHE A 72 -22.55 -7.00 -4.01
N GLU A 73 -22.13 -7.37 -5.21
CA GLU A 73 -22.52 -8.58 -5.92
C GLU A 73 -21.26 -9.25 -6.48
N LYS A 74 -21.19 -10.58 -6.46
CA LYS A 74 -20.12 -11.30 -7.17
C LYS A 74 -20.24 -11.03 -8.68
N ILE A 75 -19.11 -10.79 -9.33
CA ILE A 75 -19.02 -10.48 -10.75
C ILE A 75 -18.49 -11.69 -11.52
N GLU A 76 -19.12 -11.96 -12.66
CA GLU A 76 -18.57 -12.90 -13.64
C GLU A 76 -17.58 -12.14 -14.54
N HIS A 77 -16.36 -12.66 -14.63
CA HIS A 77 -15.28 -12.00 -15.36
C HIS A 77 -15.17 -12.55 -16.79
N LYS A 78 -15.21 -11.65 -17.77
CA LYS A 78 -14.74 -11.90 -19.13
C LYS A 78 -13.35 -11.33 -19.28
N PHE A 79 -12.44 -12.08 -19.90
CA PHE A 79 -11.03 -11.71 -20.01
C PHE A 79 -10.62 -11.34 -21.43
N TYR A 80 -9.72 -10.38 -21.53
CA TYR A 80 -9.03 -9.98 -22.73
C TYR A 80 -7.53 -10.22 -22.52
N LEU A 81 -6.95 -11.15 -23.28
CA LEU A 81 -5.53 -11.49 -23.17
C LEU A 81 -4.69 -10.50 -23.97
N LYS A 82 -3.75 -9.83 -23.31
CA LYS A 82 -2.77 -8.96 -23.94
C LYS A 82 -1.46 -8.99 -23.15
N ASP A 83 -0.35 -9.11 -23.86
CA ASP A 83 1.00 -9.14 -23.27
C ASP A 83 1.12 -10.15 -22.11
N GLU A 84 0.54 -11.34 -22.31
CA GLU A 84 0.47 -12.45 -21.33
C GLU A 84 -0.33 -12.17 -20.05
N ILE A 85 -1.05 -11.04 -19.98
CA ILE A 85 -1.92 -10.65 -18.87
C ILE A 85 -3.40 -10.78 -19.30
N ASN A 86 -4.20 -11.41 -18.46
CA ASN A 86 -5.65 -11.51 -18.63
C ASN A 86 -6.35 -10.30 -18.01
N TYR A 87 -6.72 -9.31 -18.81
CA TYR A 87 -7.46 -8.14 -18.33
C TYR A 87 -8.94 -8.51 -18.11
N PRO A 88 -9.50 -8.36 -16.90
CA PRO A 88 -10.92 -8.57 -16.66
C PRO A 88 -11.77 -7.46 -17.30
N PHE A 89 -13.10 -7.64 -17.27
CA PHE A 89 -14.08 -6.70 -17.85
C PHE A 89 -13.95 -6.52 -19.37
N ALA A 90 -13.61 -7.59 -20.09
CA ALA A 90 -13.59 -7.58 -21.55
C ALA A 90 -14.97 -7.24 -22.15
N THR A 91 -14.94 -6.39 -23.18
CA THR A 91 -16.12 -5.91 -23.89
C THR A 91 -16.20 -6.55 -25.28
N GLN A 92 -17.41 -6.68 -25.81
CA GLN A 92 -17.64 -7.19 -27.18
C GLN A 92 -17.69 -6.07 -28.22
N SER A 93 -17.75 -4.82 -27.78
CA SER A 93 -17.96 -3.63 -28.60
C SER A 93 -17.38 -2.39 -27.93
N GLY A 94 -17.18 -1.34 -28.73
CA GLY A 94 -16.60 -0.06 -28.30
C GLY A 94 -15.19 0.16 -28.83
N ASP A 95 -14.62 1.32 -28.51
CA ASP A 95 -13.29 1.74 -28.96
C ASP A 95 -12.17 1.23 -28.04
N PHE A 96 -12.51 0.54 -26.96
CA PHE A 96 -11.58 -0.06 -26.00
C PHE A 96 -11.98 -1.51 -25.70
N PRO A 97 -11.03 -2.47 -25.66
CA PRO A 97 -11.32 -3.92 -25.57
C PRO A 97 -11.80 -4.39 -24.19
N ILE A 98 -11.73 -3.51 -23.19
CA ILE A 98 -12.19 -3.73 -21.83
C ILE A 98 -12.97 -2.51 -21.34
N ASP A 99 -13.60 -2.62 -20.18
CA ASP A 99 -14.09 -1.47 -19.43
C ASP A 99 -13.02 -1.01 -18.42
N PRO A 100 -12.23 0.03 -18.73
CA PRO A 100 -11.16 0.49 -17.84
C PRO A 100 -11.71 1.13 -16.57
N PHE A 101 -12.93 1.67 -16.57
CA PHE A 101 -13.52 2.28 -15.38
C PHE A 101 -13.96 1.19 -14.39
N ALA A 102 -14.57 0.11 -14.88
CA ALA A 102 -14.91 -1.05 -14.06
C ALA A 102 -13.67 -1.77 -13.52
N LEU A 103 -12.66 -2.01 -14.36
CA LEU A 103 -11.38 -2.60 -13.94
C LEU A 103 -10.74 -1.80 -12.81
N THR A 104 -10.63 -0.48 -13.00
CA THR A 104 -10.04 0.42 -12.00
C THR A 104 -10.84 0.37 -10.70
N PHE A 105 -12.17 0.44 -10.75
CA PHE A 105 -13.01 0.34 -9.55
C PHE A 105 -12.82 -1.00 -8.83
N TYR A 106 -12.80 -2.11 -9.56
CA TYR A 106 -12.66 -3.45 -9.01
C TYR A 106 -11.38 -3.65 -8.20
N PHE A 107 -10.25 -3.18 -8.73
CA PHE A 107 -8.96 -3.32 -8.05
C PHE A 107 -8.75 -2.28 -6.96
N LEU A 108 -9.06 -1.00 -7.20
CA LEU A 108 -8.86 0.05 -6.19
C LEU A 108 -9.75 -0.13 -4.96
N THR A 109 -10.95 -0.66 -5.11
CA THR A 109 -11.83 -0.90 -3.95
C THR A 109 -11.57 -2.23 -3.23
N LEU A 110 -10.55 -2.98 -3.68
CA LEU A 110 -10.30 -4.37 -3.26
C LEU A 110 -11.57 -5.24 -3.38
N TYR A 111 -12.34 -5.03 -4.45
CA TYR A 111 -13.58 -5.77 -4.68
C TYR A 111 -13.30 -7.28 -4.79
N HIS A 112 -12.17 -7.64 -5.39
CA HIS A 112 -11.65 -9.01 -5.47
C HIS A 112 -11.44 -9.65 -4.09
N ASP A 113 -10.93 -8.94 -3.08
CA ASP A 113 -10.81 -9.46 -1.71
C ASP A 113 -12.15 -9.92 -1.14
N LYS A 114 -13.20 -9.19 -1.48
CA LYS A 114 -14.55 -9.46 -1.00
C LYS A 114 -15.18 -10.65 -1.72
N GLU A 115 -14.82 -10.91 -2.97
CA GLU A 115 -15.27 -12.09 -3.71
C GLU A 115 -14.73 -13.40 -3.12
N VAL A 116 -13.54 -13.36 -2.53
CA VAL A 116 -12.85 -14.50 -1.90
C VAL A 116 -12.70 -14.32 -0.38
N SER A 117 -13.55 -13.53 0.27
CA SER A 117 -13.38 -13.16 1.69
C SER A 117 -13.39 -14.35 2.66
N GLU A 118 -13.94 -15.48 2.23
CA GLU A 118 -13.98 -16.75 2.96
C GLU A 118 -12.69 -17.57 2.83
N ASN A 119 -11.89 -17.34 1.78
CA ASN A 119 -10.61 -17.99 1.57
C ASN A 119 -9.52 -17.24 2.33
N ILE A 120 -9.25 -17.68 3.56
CA ILE A 120 -8.31 -17.00 4.46
C ILE A 120 -7.28 -17.95 5.07
N ASP A 121 -6.12 -17.39 5.39
CA ASP A 121 -5.08 -18.10 6.13
C ASP A 121 -5.34 -18.13 7.65
N GLU A 122 -4.42 -18.73 8.40
CA GLU A 122 -4.45 -18.83 9.87
C GLU A 122 -4.44 -17.46 10.59
N HIS A 123 -4.02 -16.40 9.90
CA HIS A 123 -4.04 -15.03 10.38
C HIS A 123 -5.28 -14.25 9.91
N GLN A 124 -6.24 -14.90 9.25
CA GLN A 124 -7.44 -14.30 8.68
C GLN A 124 -7.17 -13.30 7.53
N ARG A 125 -6.07 -13.48 6.81
CA ARG A 125 -5.73 -12.70 5.61
C ARG A 125 -6.26 -13.42 4.38
N VAL A 126 -6.72 -12.65 3.40
CA VAL A 126 -7.26 -13.18 2.14
C VAL A 126 -6.16 -13.90 1.36
N ILE A 127 -6.50 -15.09 0.85
CA ILE A 127 -5.68 -15.88 -0.08
C ILE A 127 -6.33 -15.80 -1.47
N TYR A 128 -5.51 -15.56 -2.49
CA TYR A 128 -5.96 -15.51 -3.88
C TYR A 128 -5.64 -16.81 -4.60
N ASP A 129 -6.44 -17.12 -5.63
CA ASP A 129 -6.06 -18.12 -6.62
C ASP A 129 -4.88 -17.63 -7.49
N ASN A 130 -4.30 -18.56 -8.25
CA ASN A 130 -3.16 -18.28 -9.10
C ASN A 130 -3.48 -17.29 -10.24
N ASP A 131 -4.74 -17.22 -10.69
CA ASP A 131 -5.11 -16.40 -11.85
C ASP A 131 -5.16 -14.91 -11.49
N ILE A 132 -5.88 -14.55 -10.42
CA ILE A 132 -5.87 -13.19 -9.86
C ILE A 132 -4.45 -12.83 -9.43
N ARG A 133 -3.73 -13.79 -8.85
CA ARG A 133 -2.38 -13.54 -8.36
C ARG A 133 -1.42 -13.14 -9.48
N LYS A 134 -1.45 -13.87 -10.60
CA LYS A 134 -0.63 -13.57 -11.79
C LYS A 134 -0.98 -12.20 -12.39
N ILE A 135 -2.24 -11.82 -12.38
CA ILE A 135 -2.66 -10.47 -12.81
C ILE A 135 -2.02 -9.38 -11.94
N LEU A 136 -2.01 -9.59 -10.62
CA LEU A 136 -1.50 -8.62 -9.63
C LEU A 136 0.03 -8.62 -9.48
N GLU A 137 0.76 -9.44 -10.24
CA GLU A 137 2.20 -9.24 -10.46
C GLU A 137 2.48 -7.99 -11.32
N SER A 138 1.45 -7.46 -11.99
CA SER A 138 1.53 -6.23 -12.76
C SER A 138 0.62 -5.14 -12.18
N PRO A 139 0.98 -3.86 -12.33
CA PRO A 139 0.12 -2.74 -11.97
C PRO A 139 -0.96 -2.56 -13.05
N ILE A 140 -1.87 -3.54 -13.13
CA ILE A 140 -2.85 -3.68 -14.21
C ILE A 140 -3.74 -2.44 -14.39
N VAL A 141 -4.07 -1.73 -13.31
CA VAL A 141 -4.83 -0.47 -13.35
C VAL A 141 -4.02 0.58 -14.11
N ASP A 142 -2.75 0.73 -13.76
CA ASP A 142 -1.88 1.75 -14.35
C ASP A 142 -1.65 1.48 -15.83
N LEU A 143 -1.44 0.21 -16.20
CA LEU A 143 -1.34 -0.23 -17.59
C LEU A 143 -2.62 0.09 -18.39
N ALA A 144 -3.79 -0.27 -17.86
CA ALA A 144 -5.07 -0.02 -18.52
C ALA A 144 -5.36 1.48 -18.69
N ILE A 145 -5.09 2.28 -17.65
CA ILE A 145 -5.32 3.73 -17.69
C ILE A 145 -4.31 4.43 -18.61
N LYS A 146 -3.06 3.99 -18.64
CA LYS A 146 -2.06 4.49 -19.59
C LYS A 146 -2.46 4.21 -21.03
N GLU A 147 -2.95 3.01 -21.32
CA GLU A 147 -3.45 2.66 -22.65
C GLU A 147 -4.70 3.46 -23.02
N LEU A 148 -5.65 3.62 -22.09
CA LEU A 148 -6.82 4.49 -22.30
C LEU A 148 -6.37 5.91 -22.68
N LYS A 149 -5.40 6.49 -21.96
CA LYS A 149 -4.87 7.82 -22.28
C LYS A 149 -4.36 7.89 -23.72
N VAL A 150 -3.57 6.90 -24.15
CA VAL A 150 -3.05 6.83 -25.52
C VAL A 150 -4.20 6.76 -26.53
N LYS A 151 -5.18 5.88 -26.31
CA LYS A 151 -6.34 5.71 -27.20
C LYS A 151 -7.19 6.98 -27.32
N LEU A 152 -7.40 7.70 -26.22
CA LEU A 152 -8.10 8.98 -26.25
C LEU A 152 -7.34 10.03 -27.09
N LEU A 153 -6.01 10.12 -26.94
CA LEU A 153 -5.18 11.02 -27.74
C LEU A 153 -5.19 10.64 -29.23
N GLU A 154 -5.12 9.35 -29.56
CA GLU A 154 -5.24 8.82 -30.92
C GLU A 154 -6.60 9.14 -31.55
N PHE A 155 -7.68 9.06 -30.76
CA PHE A 155 -9.03 9.44 -31.19
C PHE A 155 -9.17 10.95 -31.46
N GLY A 156 -8.21 11.77 -31.01
CA GLY A 156 -8.16 13.21 -31.25
C GLY A 156 -8.47 14.07 -30.03
N PHE A 157 -8.53 13.50 -28.83
CA PHE A 157 -8.69 14.28 -27.61
C PHE A 157 -7.47 15.17 -27.42
N LYS A 158 -7.70 16.41 -27.00
CA LYS A 158 -6.62 17.35 -26.65
C LYS A 158 -6.76 17.66 -25.19
N PHE A 159 -5.80 17.31 -24.34
CA PHE A 159 -5.71 17.72 -22.93
C PHE A 159 -4.25 17.66 -22.46
N LYS A 160 -3.93 18.32 -21.34
CA LYS A 160 -2.60 18.28 -20.73
C LYS A 160 -2.69 17.64 -19.36
N THR A 161 -1.76 16.73 -19.07
CA THR A 161 -1.67 16.11 -17.75
C THR A 161 -0.71 16.88 -16.85
N LYS A 162 -0.99 16.90 -15.55
CA LYS A 162 -0.04 17.44 -14.57
C LYS A 162 1.17 16.49 -14.46
N VAL A 163 2.35 17.07 -14.31
CA VAL A 163 3.60 16.33 -14.05
C VAL A 163 3.82 16.33 -12.54
N LYS A 164 3.98 15.14 -11.95
CA LYS A 164 4.44 14.98 -10.56
C LYS A 164 5.96 14.77 -10.54
N SER A 165 6.59 15.03 -9.40
CA SER A 165 7.97 14.63 -9.17
C SER A 165 7.99 13.32 -8.38
N PHE A 166 8.77 12.34 -8.85
CA PHE A 166 9.06 11.14 -8.07
C PHE A 166 9.83 11.53 -6.80
N VAL A 167 9.44 10.95 -5.67
CA VAL A 167 10.17 11.04 -4.39
C VAL A 167 10.29 9.61 -3.87
N PHE A 168 11.50 9.16 -3.55
CA PHE A 168 11.68 7.87 -2.91
C PHE A 168 11.39 8.00 -1.40
N THR A 169 10.49 7.16 -0.87
CA THR A 169 10.08 7.23 0.54
C THR A 169 10.03 5.82 1.13
N PRO A 170 11.12 5.34 1.75
CA PRO A 170 11.13 4.04 2.39
C PRO A 170 10.22 4.04 3.62
N THR A 171 9.70 2.87 3.95
CA THR A 171 8.87 2.67 5.14
C THR A 171 9.44 1.57 5.99
N PHE A 172 9.43 1.77 7.30
CA PHE A 172 9.99 0.83 8.27
C PHE A 172 8.95 0.41 9.29
N ASP A 173 8.83 -0.89 9.51
CA ASP A 173 7.98 -1.46 10.56
C ASP A 173 8.85 -1.78 11.79
N ILE A 174 8.54 -1.12 12.91
CA ILE A 174 9.24 -1.30 14.18
C ILE A 174 8.45 -2.29 15.04
N ASP A 175 8.55 -3.57 14.67
CA ASP A 175 7.95 -4.66 15.46
C ASP A 175 8.71 -4.87 16.76
N ILE A 176 10.05 -4.92 16.65
CA ILE A 176 10.97 -5.14 17.76
C ILE A 176 12.16 -4.21 17.55
N ALA A 177 12.10 -3.01 18.15
CA ALA A 177 13.19 -2.05 18.15
C ALA A 177 14.50 -2.64 18.72
N PHE A 178 14.41 -3.45 19.79
CA PHE A 178 15.60 -3.97 20.49
C PHE A 178 15.47 -5.45 20.82
N ALA A 179 16.51 -6.23 20.50
CA ALA A 179 16.58 -7.65 20.82
C ALA A 179 16.66 -7.89 22.33
N HIS A 180 17.30 -7.00 23.07
CA HIS A 180 17.61 -7.13 24.49
C HIS A 180 17.28 -5.87 25.27
N LEU A 181 17.59 -4.67 24.77
CA LEU A 181 17.38 -3.43 25.51
C LEU A 181 15.89 -3.18 25.84
N GLY A 182 15.64 -2.66 27.04
CA GLY A 182 14.29 -2.30 27.50
C GLY A 182 13.34 -3.49 27.72
N LYS A 183 13.83 -4.74 27.70
CA LYS A 183 13.02 -5.92 28.08
C LYS A 183 12.98 -6.08 29.61
N THR A 184 11.90 -6.63 30.14
CA THR A 184 11.75 -6.86 31.59
C THR A 184 12.76 -7.89 32.10
N LEU A 185 13.19 -7.76 33.37
CA LEU A 185 14.12 -8.71 34.01
C LEU A 185 13.63 -10.16 33.91
N SER A 186 12.32 -10.40 34.02
CA SER A 186 11.71 -11.71 33.85
C SER A 186 11.91 -12.29 32.43
N ARG A 187 11.79 -11.48 31.38
CA ARG A 187 12.03 -11.91 29.98
C ARG A 187 13.53 -12.08 29.69
N HIS A 188 14.38 -11.34 30.37
CA HIS A 188 15.81 -11.64 30.38
C HIS A 188 16.08 -13.02 30.98
N PHE A 189 15.62 -13.27 32.19
CA PHE A 189 15.85 -14.55 32.86
C PHE A 189 15.25 -15.75 32.10
N LEU A 190 13.96 -15.70 31.74
CA LEU A 190 13.30 -16.80 31.03
C LEU A 190 13.84 -17.01 29.61
N GLY A 191 14.15 -15.94 28.88
CA GLY A 191 14.75 -16.06 27.55
C GLY A 191 16.16 -16.66 27.60
N SER A 192 16.95 -16.34 28.63
CA SER A 192 18.29 -16.93 28.80
C SER A 192 18.19 -18.39 29.23
N MET A 193 17.22 -18.74 30.08
CA MET A 193 16.95 -20.14 30.42
C MET A 193 16.54 -20.96 29.19
N ALA A 194 15.65 -20.42 28.34
CA ALA A 194 15.24 -21.07 27.10
C ALA A 194 16.39 -21.26 26.10
N LEU A 195 17.27 -20.26 25.94
CA LEU A 195 18.46 -20.37 25.08
C LEU A 195 19.47 -21.38 25.62
N ALA A 196 19.67 -21.44 26.95
CA ALA A 196 20.55 -22.42 27.59
C ALA A 196 20.04 -23.85 27.40
N LEU A 197 18.73 -24.06 27.50
CA LEU A 197 18.09 -25.35 27.20
C LEU A 197 18.23 -25.75 25.72
N LYS A 198 18.29 -24.77 24.80
CA LYS A 198 18.56 -24.97 23.37
C LYS A 198 20.05 -25.05 23.02
N LEU A 199 20.94 -24.93 24.01
CA LEU A 199 22.41 -24.89 23.84
C LEU A 199 22.89 -23.77 22.90
N ASP A 200 22.11 -22.69 22.74
CA ASP A 200 22.49 -21.52 21.94
C ASP A 200 23.33 -20.54 22.78
N PHE A 201 24.57 -20.96 23.07
CA PHE A 201 25.51 -20.21 23.88
C PHE A 201 26.01 -18.93 23.20
N ALA A 202 25.95 -18.87 21.86
CA ALA A 202 26.32 -17.68 21.09
C ALA A 202 25.34 -16.54 21.35
N THR A 203 24.03 -16.78 21.20
CA THR A 203 22.99 -15.77 21.48
C THR A 203 22.95 -15.40 22.97
N LEU A 204 23.23 -16.35 23.87
CA LEU A 204 23.40 -16.07 25.30
C LEU A 204 24.55 -15.10 25.59
N TRP A 205 25.71 -15.33 24.97
CA TRP A 205 26.87 -14.47 25.14
C TRP A 205 26.66 -13.08 24.53
N GLN A 206 26.04 -13.00 23.35
CA GLN A 206 25.64 -11.73 22.73
C GLN A 206 24.71 -10.95 23.67
N ARG A 207 23.67 -11.60 24.18
CA ARG A 207 22.71 -11.00 25.13
C ARG A 207 23.36 -10.47 26.40
N PHE A 208 24.30 -11.23 26.96
CA PHE A 208 25.06 -10.85 28.13
C PHE A 208 26.01 -9.67 27.85
N SER A 209 26.63 -9.66 26.67
CA SER A 209 27.54 -8.61 26.23
C SER A 209 26.80 -7.30 25.95
N THR A 210 25.63 -7.35 25.32
CA THR A 210 24.74 -6.19 25.13
C THR A 210 24.26 -5.64 26.46
N TRP A 211 23.84 -6.50 27.38
CA TRP A 211 23.39 -6.06 28.71
C TRP A 211 24.50 -5.35 29.52
N ARG A 212 25.76 -5.80 29.38
CA ARG A 212 26.93 -5.14 29.97
C ARG A 212 27.42 -3.93 29.17
N ALA A 213 26.70 -3.50 28.13
CA ALA A 213 27.09 -2.46 27.18
C ALA A 213 28.47 -2.70 26.54
N LYS A 214 28.92 -3.96 26.46
CA LYS A 214 30.15 -4.34 25.75
C LYS A 214 29.94 -4.53 24.25
N GLN A 215 28.69 -4.62 23.82
CA GLN A 215 28.28 -4.74 22.43
C GLN A 215 26.97 -3.95 22.24
N ALA A 216 26.77 -3.34 21.08
CA ALA A 216 25.49 -2.73 20.73
C ALA A 216 24.37 -3.79 20.64
N ASP A 217 23.11 -3.39 20.79
CA ASP A 217 21.98 -4.30 20.57
C ASP A 217 21.84 -4.59 19.07
N PRO A 218 21.74 -5.86 18.64
CA PRO A 218 21.78 -6.21 17.22
C PRO A 218 20.65 -5.60 16.39
N PHE A 219 19.50 -5.27 17.01
CA PHE A 219 18.36 -4.64 16.32
C PHE A 219 18.37 -3.12 16.41
N ASP A 220 19.23 -2.55 17.25
CA ASP A 220 19.40 -1.11 17.41
C ASP A 220 20.28 -0.56 16.30
N ILE A 221 19.75 -0.47 15.09
CA ILE A 221 20.45 -0.01 13.88
C ILE A 221 19.96 1.38 13.42
N PHE A 222 19.21 2.07 14.28
CA PHE A 222 18.48 3.27 13.88
C PHE A 222 19.43 4.42 13.55
N ASP A 223 20.58 4.52 14.22
CA ASP A 223 21.59 5.53 13.88
C ASP A 223 22.16 5.29 12.48
N GLU A 224 22.44 4.04 12.11
CA GLU A 224 22.90 3.67 10.77
C GLU A 224 21.84 3.97 9.71
N ILE A 225 20.57 3.62 9.95
CA ILE A 225 19.47 3.95 9.04
C ILE A 225 19.34 5.47 8.89
N LEU A 226 19.33 6.22 10.00
CA LEU A 226 19.15 7.67 9.98
C LEU A 226 20.30 8.37 9.25
N ASN A 227 21.54 7.94 9.45
CA ASN A 227 22.69 8.49 8.74
C ASN A 227 22.56 8.27 7.23
N LEU A 228 22.24 7.04 6.80
CA LEU A 228 22.06 6.71 5.38
C LEU A 228 20.93 7.55 4.74
N LEU A 229 19.81 7.74 5.46
CA LEU A 229 18.71 8.59 5.00
C LEU A 229 19.11 10.07 4.95
N ASP A 230 19.79 10.59 5.97
CA ASP A 230 20.22 11.99 6.05
C ASP A 230 21.25 12.31 4.95
N GLU A 231 22.23 11.43 4.71
CA GLU A 231 23.25 11.57 3.66
C GLU A 231 22.64 11.65 2.25
N ASN A 232 21.51 10.96 2.04
CA ASN A 232 20.79 10.94 0.77
C ASN A 232 19.60 11.92 0.72
N ASN A 233 19.38 12.74 1.77
CA ASN A 233 18.23 13.64 1.91
C ASN A 233 16.86 12.95 1.77
N ILE A 234 16.74 11.72 2.26
CA ILE A 234 15.52 10.90 2.16
C ILE A 234 14.68 11.05 3.43
N LYS A 235 13.39 11.35 3.27
CA LYS A 235 12.41 11.23 4.34
C LYS A 235 11.80 9.83 4.34
N ALA A 236 11.37 9.37 5.51
CA ALA A 236 10.85 8.02 5.69
C ALA A 236 9.60 8.02 6.57
N TYR A 237 8.85 6.93 6.51
CA TYR A 237 7.81 6.60 7.49
C TYR A 237 8.32 5.49 8.41
N PHE A 238 8.14 5.65 9.72
CA PHE A 238 8.34 4.57 10.68
C PHE A 238 6.99 4.22 11.33
N PHE A 239 6.54 2.98 11.18
CA PHE A 239 5.34 2.48 11.82
C PHE A 239 5.71 1.82 13.14
N ALA A 240 5.25 2.42 14.24
CA ALA A 240 5.63 2.00 15.58
C ALA A 240 4.56 1.08 16.19
N LEU A 241 4.96 -0.13 16.57
CA LEU A 241 4.09 -1.04 17.32
C LEU A 241 4.14 -0.67 18.81
N VAL A 242 3.05 -0.10 19.31
CA VAL A 242 2.88 0.30 20.72
C VAL A 242 1.83 -0.53 21.45
N ALA A 243 1.60 -1.75 20.97
CA ALA A 243 0.62 -2.70 21.50
C ALA A 243 0.87 -3.08 22.97
N ASP A 244 -0.19 -3.51 23.65
CA ASP A 244 -0.05 -4.37 24.82
C ASP A 244 0.38 -5.78 24.36
N LYS A 245 1.19 -6.46 25.19
CA LYS A 245 1.78 -7.75 24.78
C LYS A 245 0.71 -8.79 24.52
N SER A 246 0.86 -9.49 23.41
CA SER A 246 -0.02 -10.58 23.01
C SER A 246 0.79 -11.76 22.47
N LYS A 247 0.11 -12.82 22.02
CA LYS A 247 0.75 -13.94 21.31
C LYS A 247 1.49 -13.46 20.06
N PHE A 248 0.91 -12.50 19.34
CA PHE A 248 1.41 -12.02 18.05
C PHE A 248 2.15 -10.68 18.16
N ASP A 249 1.91 -9.91 19.23
CA ASP A 249 2.56 -8.61 19.46
C ASP A 249 3.63 -8.75 20.56
N ASN A 250 4.89 -8.87 20.12
CA ASN A 250 6.04 -9.12 20.99
C ASN A 250 6.97 -7.90 21.14
N ASN A 251 6.46 -6.72 20.79
CA ASN A 251 7.17 -5.45 20.77
C ASN A 251 7.85 -5.06 22.07
N ASN A 252 8.80 -4.12 21.95
CA ASN A 252 9.37 -3.43 23.09
C ASN A 252 8.25 -2.69 23.83
N LEU A 253 8.30 -2.70 25.17
CA LEU A 253 7.28 -2.04 25.98
C LEU A 253 7.27 -0.54 25.66
N TYR A 254 6.11 -0.01 25.30
CA TYR A 254 5.93 1.43 25.04
C TYR A 254 6.34 2.30 26.23
N SER A 255 6.15 1.80 27.47
CA SER A 255 6.59 2.46 28.71
C SER A 255 8.10 2.43 28.96
N SER A 256 8.87 1.71 28.14
CA SER A 256 10.33 1.71 28.22
C SER A 256 10.89 3.06 27.77
N LYS A 257 11.75 3.66 28.59
CA LYS A 257 12.45 4.91 28.25
C LYS A 257 13.24 4.79 26.94
N SER A 258 13.90 3.65 26.70
CA SER A 258 14.68 3.44 25.48
C SER A 258 13.79 3.51 24.22
N TYR A 259 12.63 2.83 24.25
CA TYR A 259 11.74 2.80 23.09
C TYR A 259 11.02 4.14 22.90
N SER A 260 10.51 4.73 23.98
CA SER A 260 9.92 6.08 23.92
C SER A 260 10.91 7.12 23.38
N ASN A 261 12.17 7.09 23.84
CA ASN A 261 13.20 8.02 23.35
C ASN A 261 13.54 7.81 21.87
N LEU A 262 13.60 6.56 21.42
CA LEU A 262 13.78 6.24 20.01
C LEU A 262 12.65 6.85 19.18
N LEU A 263 11.38 6.59 19.54
CA LEU A 263 10.23 7.13 18.81
C LEU A 263 10.22 8.66 18.80
N LYS A 264 10.54 9.30 19.93
CA LYS A 264 10.73 10.76 20.01
C LYS A 264 11.87 11.26 19.12
N ASN A 265 12.94 10.49 18.96
CA ASN A 265 14.07 10.89 18.13
C ASN A 265 13.72 10.79 16.64
N LEU A 266 13.15 9.67 16.21
CA LEU A 266 12.70 9.44 14.83
C LEU A 266 11.68 10.52 14.40
N SER A 267 10.74 10.88 15.29
CA SER A 267 9.69 11.85 15.00
C SER A 267 10.20 13.28 14.76
N LYS A 268 11.47 13.61 15.06
CA LYS A 268 12.02 14.95 14.82
C LYS A 268 12.13 15.27 13.33
N LYS A 269 12.51 14.28 12.51
CA LYS A 269 12.80 14.46 11.07
C LYS A 269 11.92 13.60 10.15
N HIS A 270 11.38 12.49 10.67
CA HIS A 270 10.62 11.51 9.89
C HIS A 270 9.17 11.43 10.37
N GLU A 271 8.30 10.89 9.52
CA GLU A 271 6.91 10.64 9.86
C GLU A 271 6.79 9.38 10.71
N ILE A 272 6.00 9.44 11.79
CA ILE A 272 5.70 8.29 12.62
C ILE A 272 4.23 7.92 12.46
N GLY A 273 3.99 6.70 11.98
CA GLY A 273 2.67 6.09 11.88
C GLY A 273 2.41 5.09 13.00
N LEU A 274 1.13 4.80 13.25
CA LEU A 274 0.76 3.69 14.11
C LEU A 274 0.96 2.37 13.35
N HIS A 275 1.70 1.44 13.93
CA HIS A 275 1.62 0.04 13.53
C HIS A 275 0.55 -0.64 14.38
N SER A 276 -0.71 -0.59 13.93
CA SER A 276 -1.84 -1.11 14.71
C SER A 276 -1.63 -2.59 15.02
N SER A 277 -1.83 -2.97 16.28
CA SER A 277 -1.51 -4.31 16.76
C SER A 277 -2.35 -5.41 16.14
N TYR A 278 -1.93 -6.66 16.30
CA TYR A 278 -2.67 -7.80 15.75
C TYR A 278 -4.15 -7.83 16.18
N ASN A 279 -4.46 -7.37 17.38
CA ASN A 279 -5.80 -7.46 17.97
C ASN A 279 -6.73 -6.29 17.59
N THR A 280 -6.28 -5.35 16.76
CA THR A 280 -7.13 -4.26 16.26
C THR A 280 -8.10 -4.71 15.17
N LEU A 281 -7.91 -5.90 14.56
CA LEU A 281 -8.88 -6.42 13.59
C LEU A 281 -10.25 -6.56 14.27
N ASN A 282 -11.18 -5.68 13.89
CA ASN A 282 -12.52 -5.52 14.46
C ASN A 282 -12.58 -4.89 15.86
N ASN A 283 -11.55 -4.17 16.30
CA ASN A 283 -11.56 -3.46 17.58
C ASN A 283 -11.18 -1.99 17.42
N ASN A 284 -12.17 -1.16 17.09
CA ASN A 284 -12.01 0.27 16.89
C ASN A 284 -11.50 1.01 18.14
N SER A 285 -11.98 0.64 19.33
CA SER A 285 -11.52 1.25 20.59
C SER A 285 -10.05 0.97 20.86
N LEU A 286 -9.52 -0.18 20.43
CA LEU A 286 -8.10 -0.48 20.58
C LEU A 286 -7.24 0.38 19.64
N ILE A 287 -7.70 0.64 18.42
CA ILE A 287 -7.04 1.57 17.50
C ILE A 287 -6.95 2.97 18.14
N GLU A 288 -8.03 3.45 18.76
CA GLU A 288 -8.06 4.73 19.47
C GLU A 288 -7.02 4.77 20.61
N ILE A 289 -7.00 3.73 21.45
CA ILE A 289 -6.08 3.60 22.59
C ILE A 289 -4.63 3.61 22.11
N GLU A 290 -4.30 2.79 21.11
CA GLU A 290 -2.94 2.67 20.59
C GLU A 290 -2.49 3.94 19.86
N LYS A 291 -3.39 4.59 19.10
CA LYS A 291 -3.13 5.89 18.48
C LYS A 291 -2.79 6.93 19.55
N LYS A 292 -3.66 7.10 20.54
CA LYS A 292 -3.46 8.09 21.61
C LYS A 292 -2.16 7.83 22.37
N ARG A 293 -1.87 6.56 22.68
CA ARG A 293 -0.62 6.15 23.32
C ARG A 293 0.61 6.58 22.52
N LEU A 294 0.59 6.39 21.20
CA LEU A 294 1.68 6.84 20.34
C LEU A 294 1.78 8.36 20.29
N GLU A 295 0.65 9.06 20.13
CA GLU A 295 0.58 10.53 20.14
C GLU A 295 1.13 11.13 21.43
N ASP A 296 0.80 10.54 22.58
CA ASP A 296 1.31 10.94 23.90
C ASP A 296 2.83 10.72 24.02
N ILE A 297 3.36 9.65 23.43
CA ILE A 297 4.80 9.37 23.41
C ILE A 297 5.55 10.35 22.53
N ILE A 298 5.06 10.68 21.34
CA ILE A 298 5.80 11.54 20.39
C ILE A 298 5.42 13.02 20.49
N GLU A 299 4.39 13.35 21.27
CA GLU A 299 3.83 14.70 21.45
C GLU A 299 3.40 15.34 20.12
N LYS A 300 2.89 14.51 19.19
CA LYS A 300 2.44 14.90 17.84
C LYS A 300 1.24 14.06 17.44
N LYS A 301 0.43 14.59 16.51
CA LYS A 301 -0.68 13.84 15.90
C LYS A 301 -0.16 12.71 15.03
N VAL A 302 -0.80 11.56 15.09
CA VAL A 302 -0.52 10.40 14.25
C VAL A 302 -1.58 10.33 13.15
N LYS A 303 -1.13 10.42 11.90
CA LYS A 303 -2.00 10.51 10.70
C LYS A 303 -1.96 9.27 9.81
N SER A 304 -0.98 8.40 10.01
CA SER A 304 -0.76 7.23 9.15
C SER A 304 -0.85 5.94 9.96
N ASN A 305 -1.39 4.90 9.33
CA ASN A 305 -1.51 3.57 9.89
C ASN A 305 -0.85 2.51 8.98
N ARG A 306 -0.35 1.44 9.57
CA ARG A 306 -0.14 0.14 8.92
C ARG A 306 -0.57 -0.97 9.86
N GLN A 307 -1.35 -1.94 9.40
CA GLN A 307 -1.77 -3.08 10.23
C GLN A 307 -0.63 -4.09 10.38
N HIS A 308 -0.33 -4.49 11.61
CA HIS A 308 0.59 -5.58 11.90
C HIS A 308 0.11 -6.86 11.19
N PHE A 309 1.04 -7.65 10.66
CA PHE A 309 0.79 -8.81 9.79
C PHE A 309 0.07 -8.52 8.47
N ILE A 310 -0.15 -7.24 8.10
CA ILE A 310 -0.98 -6.85 6.95
C ILE A 310 -2.40 -7.46 7.08
N ARG A 311 -2.88 -7.56 8.31
CA ARG A 311 -4.14 -8.20 8.67
C ARG A 311 -5.26 -7.17 8.73
N PHE A 312 -6.12 -7.15 7.72
CA PHE A 312 -7.24 -6.21 7.66
C PHE A 312 -8.46 -6.78 6.91
N ARG A 313 -9.59 -6.08 7.03
CA ARG A 313 -10.78 -6.26 6.19
C ARG A 313 -11.21 -4.93 5.60
N SER A 314 -11.58 -4.96 4.32
CA SER A 314 -12.13 -3.83 3.58
C SER A 314 -13.65 -3.95 3.50
N PRO A 315 -14.42 -2.88 3.79
CA PRO A 315 -13.99 -1.51 4.13
C PRO A 315 -13.92 -1.23 5.65
N GLU A 316 -14.03 -2.25 6.50
CA GLU A 316 -14.19 -2.10 7.95
C GLU A 316 -13.01 -1.39 8.62
N LEU A 317 -11.77 -1.75 8.24
CA LEU A 317 -10.59 -1.08 8.74
C LEU A 317 -10.61 0.41 8.41
N TRP A 318 -10.86 0.76 7.16
CA TRP A 318 -10.75 2.14 6.70
C TRP A 318 -11.85 3.04 7.26
N ASN A 319 -13.04 2.50 7.53
CA ASN A 319 -14.04 3.22 8.32
C ASN A 319 -13.53 3.50 9.75
N SER A 320 -12.97 2.49 10.41
CA SER A 320 -12.40 2.63 11.77
C SER A 320 -11.26 3.66 11.81
N LEU A 321 -10.39 3.65 10.80
CA LEU A 321 -9.30 4.62 10.67
C LEU A 321 -9.81 6.04 10.38
N GLU A 322 -10.81 6.21 9.51
CA GLU A 322 -11.46 7.50 9.24
C GLU A 322 -12.09 8.07 10.53
N GLU A 323 -12.81 7.24 11.29
CA GLU A 323 -13.43 7.63 12.57
C GLU A 323 -12.40 8.08 13.61
N ASN A 324 -11.22 7.45 13.63
CA ASN A 324 -10.11 7.84 14.49
C ASN A 324 -9.27 8.99 13.92
N GLY A 325 -9.65 9.58 12.78
CA GLY A 325 -8.96 10.71 12.18
C GLY A 325 -7.59 10.39 11.59
N PHE A 326 -7.38 9.17 11.10
CA PHE A 326 -6.24 8.87 10.22
C PHE A 326 -6.50 9.44 8.82
N GLU A 327 -5.42 9.87 8.17
CA GLU A 327 -5.43 10.42 6.81
C GLU A 327 -4.92 9.40 5.79
N SER A 328 -4.17 8.39 6.23
CA SER A 328 -3.59 7.39 5.33
C SER A 328 -3.43 5.99 5.94
N ASP A 329 -3.51 4.97 5.10
CA ASP A 329 -3.23 3.57 5.45
C ASP A 329 -2.26 2.93 4.46
N PHE A 330 -1.25 2.25 4.99
CA PHE A 330 -0.15 1.63 4.26
C PHE A 330 -0.23 0.10 4.32
N SER A 331 -1.42 -0.46 4.52
CA SER A 331 -1.63 -1.89 4.71
C SER A 331 -1.92 -2.63 3.40
N VAL A 332 -2.16 -1.92 2.28
CA VAL A 332 -2.55 -2.57 1.03
C VAL A 332 -1.34 -3.15 0.31
N GLY A 333 -1.16 -4.46 0.43
CA GLY A 333 -0.15 -5.23 -0.28
C GLY A 333 -0.23 -6.70 0.11
N PHE A 334 0.66 -7.51 -0.45
CA PHE A 334 0.74 -8.94 -0.13
C PHE A 334 1.71 -9.16 1.03
N TYR A 335 1.33 -10.03 1.97
CA TYR A 335 2.19 -10.34 3.10
C TYR A 335 3.38 -11.19 2.67
N SER A 336 3.16 -12.38 2.10
CA SER A 336 4.23 -13.36 1.84
C SER A 336 4.93 -13.21 0.49
N GLU A 337 4.50 -12.27 -0.35
CA GLU A 337 4.92 -12.22 -1.74
C GLU A 337 4.96 -10.78 -2.27
N TRP A 338 5.48 -10.58 -3.48
CA TRP A 338 5.52 -9.29 -4.13
C TRP A 338 4.39 -9.06 -5.12
N GLY A 339 3.90 -7.83 -5.26
CA GLY A 339 2.91 -7.48 -6.28
C GLY A 339 2.06 -6.28 -5.92
N TYR A 340 1.18 -5.89 -6.84
CA TYR A 340 0.32 -4.72 -6.75
C TYR A 340 -1.09 -5.15 -6.34
N ARG A 341 -1.36 -5.38 -5.05
CA ARG A 341 -2.67 -5.87 -4.57
C ARG A 341 -3.85 -5.00 -5.02
N ALA A 342 -3.69 -3.69 -5.08
CA ALA A 342 -4.70 -2.76 -5.63
C ALA A 342 -4.57 -2.53 -7.15
N GLY A 343 -3.71 -3.28 -7.83
CA GLY A 343 -3.40 -3.16 -9.25
C GLY A 343 -2.73 -1.83 -9.65
N THR A 344 -2.28 -1.02 -8.70
CA THR A 344 -1.74 0.33 -8.94
C THR A 344 -0.55 0.65 -8.04
N VAL A 345 0.33 1.55 -8.51
CA VAL A 345 1.37 2.20 -7.71
C VAL A 345 0.90 3.49 -7.02
N HIS A 346 -0.20 4.06 -7.53
CA HIS A 346 -0.67 5.36 -7.11
C HIS A 346 -1.32 5.32 -5.73
N THR A 347 -1.24 6.45 -5.02
CA THR A 347 -2.09 6.73 -3.86
C THR A 347 -3.52 7.03 -4.31
N PHE A 348 -4.52 6.51 -3.60
CA PHE A 348 -5.92 6.77 -3.90
C PHE A 348 -6.80 6.72 -2.63
N PRO A 349 -7.87 7.53 -2.53
CA PRO A 349 -8.80 7.47 -1.40
C PRO A 349 -9.54 6.14 -1.35
N ALA A 350 -9.70 5.58 -0.15
CA ALA A 350 -10.49 4.37 0.05
C ALA A 350 -11.97 4.58 -0.34
N PHE A 351 -12.65 3.48 -0.66
CA PHE A 351 -14.08 3.48 -0.97
C PHE A 351 -14.80 2.44 -0.12
N ASP A 352 -15.90 2.84 0.51
CA ASP A 352 -16.79 1.94 1.22
C ASP A 352 -17.84 1.39 0.25
N ILE A 353 -17.64 0.14 -0.18
CA ILE A 353 -18.53 -0.57 -1.11
C ILE A 353 -19.94 -0.78 -0.51
N GLU A 354 -20.05 -0.92 0.81
CA GLU A 354 -21.34 -1.14 1.48
C GLU A 354 -22.17 0.13 1.53
N LYS A 355 -21.52 1.28 1.74
CA LYS A 355 -22.17 2.59 1.82
C LYS A 355 -22.12 3.39 0.50
N ASN A 356 -21.49 2.85 -0.55
CA ASN A 356 -21.20 3.52 -1.83
C ASN A 356 -20.69 4.95 -1.68
N ARG A 357 -19.68 5.13 -0.82
CA ARG A 357 -19.07 6.44 -0.60
C ARG A 357 -17.57 6.35 -0.60
N GLN A 358 -16.93 7.39 -1.12
CA GLN A 358 -15.52 7.63 -0.90
C GLN A 358 -15.28 7.96 0.58
N LEU A 359 -14.19 7.43 1.13
CA LEU A 359 -13.69 7.77 2.46
C LEU A 359 -12.62 8.87 2.36
N LYS A 360 -12.34 9.53 3.48
CA LYS A 360 -11.31 10.59 3.60
C LYS A 360 -9.92 10.07 3.94
N ILE A 361 -9.70 8.76 3.79
CA ILE A 361 -8.42 8.10 4.02
C ILE A 361 -7.80 7.69 2.70
N ASP A 362 -6.55 8.09 2.47
CA ASP A 362 -5.79 7.72 1.27
C ASP A 362 -5.03 6.41 1.52
N LEU A 363 -5.22 5.44 0.63
CA LEU A 363 -4.49 4.17 0.64
C LEU A 363 -3.16 4.33 -0.07
N GLN A 364 -2.14 3.74 0.53
CA GLN A 364 -0.75 3.79 0.11
C GLN A 364 -0.27 2.36 -0.16
N PRO A 365 -0.53 1.78 -1.35
CA PRO A 365 -0.15 0.42 -1.63
C PRO A 365 1.36 0.22 -1.58
N PHE A 366 1.81 -0.90 -1.01
CA PHE A 366 3.20 -1.33 -1.04
C PHE A 366 3.35 -2.55 -1.95
N VAL A 367 4.55 -2.73 -2.51
CA VAL A 367 4.80 -3.79 -3.52
C VAL A 367 5.61 -4.94 -2.95
N PHE A 368 6.55 -4.64 -2.04
CA PHE A 368 7.47 -5.62 -1.46
C PHE A 368 7.63 -5.42 0.03
N MET A 369 8.01 -6.51 0.69
CA MET A 369 8.48 -6.57 2.06
C MET A 369 9.77 -7.38 2.07
N ASP A 370 10.77 -6.90 2.81
CA ASP A 370 12.10 -7.51 2.94
C ASP A 370 12.06 -9.04 3.16
N GLY A 371 11.38 -9.52 4.21
CA GLY A 371 11.34 -10.95 4.53
C GLY A 371 10.69 -11.82 3.44
N SER A 372 9.73 -11.27 2.70
CA SER A 372 9.08 -11.96 1.59
C SER A 372 9.99 -12.04 0.38
N MET A 373 10.77 -11.00 0.10
CA MET A 373 11.77 -11.01 -0.96
C MET A 373 12.88 -12.02 -0.67
N SER A 374 13.45 -12.02 0.54
CA SER A 374 14.47 -12.99 0.94
C SER A 374 13.98 -14.44 0.75
N LYS A 375 12.73 -14.73 1.12
CA LYS A 375 12.13 -16.06 0.95
C LYS A 375 11.90 -16.42 -0.52
N MET A 376 11.35 -15.51 -1.33
CA MET A 376 11.00 -15.78 -2.74
C MET A 376 12.23 -15.98 -3.63
N TYR A 377 13.33 -15.31 -3.31
CA TYR A 377 14.59 -15.40 -4.05
C TYR A 377 15.61 -16.33 -3.40
N GLU A 378 15.20 -17.14 -2.42
CA GLU A 378 16.09 -18.08 -1.71
C GLU A 378 17.37 -17.42 -1.16
N ASN A 379 17.26 -16.15 -0.72
CA ASN A 379 18.35 -15.28 -0.28
C ASN A 379 19.40 -14.94 -1.36
N ASP A 380 19.05 -15.01 -2.64
CA ASP A 380 19.87 -14.43 -3.73
C ASP A 380 19.78 -12.90 -3.68
N ASN A 381 20.73 -12.30 -2.96
CA ASN A 381 20.84 -10.86 -2.77
C ASN A 381 20.92 -10.08 -4.09
N GLN A 382 21.62 -10.62 -5.11
CA GLN A 382 21.74 -9.92 -6.39
C GLN A 382 20.40 -9.90 -7.12
N ALA A 383 19.67 -11.02 -7.12
CA ALA A 383 18.33 -11.09 -7.69
C ALA A 383 17.34 -10.16 -6.97
N ILE A 384 17.39 -10.11 -5.63
CA ILE A 384 16.56 -9.22 -4.80
C ILE A 384 16.81 -7.75 -5.15
N VAL A 385 18.07 -7.31 -5.12
CA VAL A 385 18.44 -5.92 -5.44
C VAL A 385 18.05 -5.56 -6.88
N ASN A 386 18.32 -6.45 -7.85
CA ASN A 386 17.93 -6.23 -9.24
C ASN A 386 16.41 -6.08 -9.41
N HIS A 387 15.62 -6.87 -8.70
CA HIS A 387 14.16 -6.76 -8.75
C HIS A 387 13.68 -5.43 -8.16
N TYR A 388 14.26 -5.02 -7.01
CA TYR A 388 13.97 -3.72 -6.40
C TYR A 388 14.26 -2.56 -7.34
N LEU A 389 15.46 -2.53 -7.93
CA LEU A 389 15.87 -1.47 -8.86
C LEU A 389 15.00 -1.44 -10.12
N LYS A 390 14.65 -2.60 -10.68
CA LYS A 390 13.71 -2.70 -11.81
C LYS A 390 12.35 -2.10 -11.46
N THR A 391 11.89 -2.31 -10.23
CA THR A 391 10.60 -1.77 -9.79
C THR A 391 10.68 -0.28 -9.48
N ILE A 392 11.76 0.20 -8.87
CA ILE A 392 12.04 1.64 -8.72
C ILE A 392 12.02 2.33 -10.09
N ALA A 393 12.66 1.74 -11.10
CA ALA A 393 12.67 2.30 -12.45
C ALA A 393 11.26 2.37 -13.08
N TYR A 394 10.37 1.42 -12.79
CA TYR A 394 8.97 1.50 -13.20
C TYR A 394 8.24 2.65 -12.46
N HIS A 395 8.34 2.70 -11.14
CA HIS A 395 7.73 3.74 -10.31
C HIS A 395 8.20 5.16 -10.67
N LYS A 396 9.49 5.34 -10.99
CA LYS A 396 10.05 6.58 -11.52
C LYS A 396 9.34 7.03 -12.81
N LYS A 397 9.05 6.10 -13.73
CA LYS A 397 8.35 6.41 -14.99
C LYS A 397 6.90 6.83 -14.76
N GLU A 398 6.23 6.23 -13.77
CA GLU A 398 4.86 6.57 -13.39
C GLU A 398 4.78 7.75 -12.40
N LEU A 399 5.95 8.30 -12.00
CA LEU A 399 6.09 9.46 -11.11
C LEU A 399 5.41 9.27 -9.74
N GLU A 400 5.46 8.05 -9.21
CA GLU A 400 4.90 7.71 -7.90
C GLU A 400 5.95 7.09 -6.98
N PRO A 401 6.03 7.49 -5.70
CA PRO A 401 6.91 6.87 -4.72
C PRO A 401 6.71 5.37 -4.67
N ILE A 402 7.81 4.62 -4.75
CA ILE A 402 7.79 3.22 -4.32
C ILE A 402 7.58 3.17 -2.81
N LYS A 403 6.67 2.30 -2.37
CA LYS A 403 6.51 1.97 -0.96
C LYS A 403 6.92 0.51 -0.78
N ALA A 404 7.95 0.30 0.01
CA ALA A 404 8.46 -1.01 0.40
C ALA A 404 8.58 -1.07 1.92
N ILE A 405 8.37 -2.26 2.47
CA ILE A 405 8.41 -2.50 3.91
C ILE A 405 9.75 -3.10 4.29
N TRP A 406 10.42 -2.44 5.23
CA TRP A 406 11.67 -2.89 5.83
C TRP A 406 11.48 -3.04 7.34
N HIS A 407 12.07 -4.06 7.93
CA HIS A 407 12.02 -4.28 9.37
C HIS A 407 13.40 -4.11 9.95
N ASN A 408 13.53 -3.28 10.99
CA ASN A 408 14.81 -3.04 11.64
C ASN A 408 15.45 -4.34 12.18
N HIS A 409 14.62 -5.28 12.63
CA HIS A 409 15.09 -6.55 13.17
C HIS A 409 15.57 -7.53 12.09
N ALA A 410 15.04 -7.44 10.86
CA ALA A 410 15.54 -8.20 9.71
C ALA A 410 16.84 -7.58 9.17
N MET A 411 16.93 -6.26 9.20
CA MET A 411 18.13 -5.49 8.85
C MET A 411 19.19 -5.43 9.97
N ALA A 412 19.19 -6.39 10.91
CA ALA A 412 20.14 -6.41 12.02
C ALA A 412 21.60 -6.31 11.53
N ARG A 413 22.49 -5.70 12.33
CA ARG A 413 23.89 -5.44 11.90
C ARG A 413 24.56 -6.68 11.29
N GLY A 414 25.04 -6.52 10.05
CA GLY A 414 25.71 -7.58 9.29
C GLY A 414 24.76 -8.56 8.59
N SER A 415 23.46 -8.27 8.52
CA SER A 415 22.52 -9.03 7.71
C SER A 415 22.58 -8.64 6.24
N ALA A 416 22.25 -9.60 5.39
CA ALA A 416 22.13 -9.36 3.96
C ALA A 416 21.04 -8.33 3.63
N GLU A 417 19.98 -8.28 4.43
CA GLU A 417 18.89 -7.32 4.29
C GLU A 417 19.38 -5.88 4.44
N PHE A 418 20.28 -5.61 5.39
CA PHE A 418 20.87 -4.28 5.55
C PHE A 418 21.75 -3.91 4.34
N ASP A 419 22.62 -4.82 3.90
CA ASP A 419 23.49 -4.60 2.73
C ASP A 419 22.67 -4.37 1.44
N ASN A 420 21.56 -5.09 1.30
CA ASN A 420 20.65 -4.91 0.17
C ASN A 420 19.96 -3.55 0.23
N PHE A 421 19.50 -3.13 1.42
CA PHE A 421 18.90 -1.81 1.63
C PHE A 421 19.88 -0.68 1.29
N GLU A 422 21.12 -0.76 1.79
CA GLU A 422 22.18 0.21 1.50
C GLU A 422 22.42 0.36 0.00
N LYS A 423 22.64 -0.75 -0.72
CA LYS A 423 22.82 -0.75 -2.19
C LYS A 423 21.63 -0.12 -2.92
N ILE A 424 20.41 -0.41 -2.48
CA ILE A 424 19.20 0.17 -3.07
C ILE A 424 19.18 1.68 -2.85
N ILE A 425 19.51 2.17 -1.65
CA ILE A 425 19.57 3.61 -1.37
C ILE A 425 20.69 4.29 -2.16
N GLU A 426 21.84 3.66 -2.35
CA GLU A 426 22.91 4.26 -3.16
C GLU A 426 22.51 4.34 -4.64
N GLN A 427 21.84 3.32 -5.17
CA GLN A 427 21.54 3.19 -6.60
C GLN A 427 20.14 3.68 -6.98
N HIS A 428 19.29 4.09 -6.03
CA HIS A 428 17.91 4.49 -6.37
C HIS A 428 17.83 5.73 -7.26
N ASN A 429 18.89 6.54 -7.37
CA ASN A 429 18.93 7.73 -8.22
C ASN A 429 19.39 7.44 -9.65
N ASP A 430 20.14 6.36 -9.86
CA ASP A 430 20.55 5.87 -11.18
C ASP A 430 19.34 5.36 -11.99
#